data_AF-A0A2M8TFU3-F1
#
_entry.id   AF-A0A2M8TFU3-F1
#
_cell.length_a   1.000
_cell.length_b   1.000
_cell.length_c   1.000
_cell.angle_alpha   90.00
_cell.angle_beta   90.00
_cell.angle_gamma   90.00
#
_symmetry.space_group_name_H-M   'P 1'
#
loop_
_entity.id
_entity.type
_entity.pdbx_description
1 polymer ?
#
loop_
_entity_poly.entity_id
_entity_poly.type
_entity_poly.pdbx_seq_one_letter_code
_entity_poly.pdbx_strand_id
1 'polypeptide(L)'
;MDVKTFVFKENEKSYHELEKMLSSKLQVKLDFQYKSYNDFPQKLKKLLKRYREEVNLSISNEYNLQKVIDSCIDASPLKIYNLVLEEGTYNVMNLRTRDWVNLYGKTSQREKYKIVGRRNDGSKNCGLYQTIIFQSTSELRNLTITCRNMRYPIHNDACSAGTEQRIINCHIEHLGNWISDGSRLAEMDECGWTSCHAHGCGTSSGMRIYIEGSTLIARKYGAALYAHNNANFVKPSKIFCTNSNIIQADGGPAVFMSSLGSQKEDICYLYNNYIIGPIIIEDIPWLGKEKENHSEWLIRGKENSYSFFYNGISKKEELQYKYGKLDHYIKLRNSSDKVIKKGMACCFKDGTNEIKIMSNKDSLKIFAGIAAEDIQVGRTGYLQYCGEILQDDILIEDDKYLYKQNLAVSNNNEGIFGGNKRSILLRYTKEWVLENKKINIYKIL
;
A
#
# COMPACT_ATOMS: atom_id res chain seq x y z
N MET A 1 1.78 1.68 -31.00
CA MET A 1 2.71 0.73 -31.66
C MET A 1 1.97 -0.58 -31.80
N ASP A 2 1.93 -1.16 -33.00
CA ASP A 2 1.22 -2.41 -33.25
C ASP A 2 2.03 -3.59 -32.70
N VAL A 3 1.57 -4.18 -31.60
CA VAL A 3 2.14 -5.41 -31.04
C VAL A 3 1.57 -6.59 -31.81
N LYS A 4 2.42 -7.33 -32.51
CA LYS A 4 2.01 -8.58 -33.16
C LYS A 4 2.23 -9.74 -32.19
N THR A 5 1.15 -10.44 -31.86
CA THR A 5 1.22 -11.68 -31.09
C THR A 5 1.56 -12.83 -32.02
N PHE A 6 2.65 -13.53 -31.72
CA PHE A 6 3.12 -14.70 -32.45
C PHE A 6 3.10 -15.91 -31.53
N VAL A 7 2.24 -16.88 -31.85
CA VAL A 7 2.19 -18.17 -31.14
C VAL A 7 3.22 -19.09 -31.79
N PHE A 8 4.36 -19.30 -31.13
CA PHE A 8 5.40 -20.14 -31.67
C PHE A 8 5.02 -21.61 -31.55
N LYS A 9 4.95 -22.31 -32.68
CA LYS A 9 4.86 -23.78 -32.74
C LYS A 9 6.20 -24.32 -33.23
N GLU A 10 6.65 -25.45 -32.70
CA GLU A 10 7.95 -26.02 -33.09
C GLU A 10 7.93 -26.58 -34.53
N ASN A 11 8.08 -25.71 -35.52
CA ASN A 11 8.20 -26.08 -36.94
C ASN A 11 9.01 -25.05 -37.72
N GLU A 12 9.60 -25.47 -38.84
CA GLU A 12 10.43 -24.66 -39.74
C GLU A 12 9.76 -23.33 -40.14
N LYS A 13 8.46 -23.36 -40.44
CA LYS A 13 7.68 -22.18 -40.82
C LYS A 13 7.64 -21.13 -39.70
N SER A 14 7.46 -21.57 -38.46
CA SER A 14 7.40 -20.68 -37.30
C SER A 14 8.75 -20.05 -36.98
N TYR A 15 9.86 -20.75 -37.24
CA TYR A 15 11.20 -20.18 -37.13
C TYR A 15 11.45 -19.05 -38.13
N HIS A 16 11.06 -19.26 -39.39
CA HIS A 16 11.26 -18.26 -40.44
C HIS A 16 10.36 -17.03 -40.23
N GLU A 17 9.10 -17.23 -39.85
CA GLU A 17 8.19 -16.13 -39.50
C GLU A 17 8.69 -15.34 -38.29
N LEU A 18 9.17 -16.03 -37.25
CA LEU A 18 9.77 -15.39 -36.08
C LEU A 18 11.03 -14.58 -36.43
N GLU A 19 11.93 -15.14 -37.24
CA GLU A 19 13.15 -14.42 -37.67
C GLU A 19 12.79 -13.17 -38.48
N LYS A 20 11.80 -13.26 -39.37
CA LYS A 20 11.30 -12.11 -40.12
C LYS A 20 10.70 -11.05 -39.20
N MET A 21 9.92 -11.44 -38.20
CA MET A 21 9.35 -10.51 -37.22
C MET A 21 10.43 -9.82 -36.37
N LEU A 22 11.37 -10.57 -35.82
CA LEU A 22 12.47 -10.03 -35.01
C LEU A 22 13.40 -9.11 -35.83
N SER A 23 13.62 -9.42 -37.12
CA SER A 23 14.40 -8.55 -38.02
C SER A 23 13.74 -7.21 -38.33
N SER A 24 12.42 -7.10 -38.13
CA SER A 24 11.62 -5.91 -38.43
C SER A 24 11.50 -4.91 -37.27
N LYS A 25 12.15 -5.16 -36.12
CA LYS A 25 12.07 -4.34 -34.89
C LYS A 25 10.66 -4.14 -34.33
N LEU A 26 9.74 -5.06 -34.63
CA LEU A 26 8.40 -5.05 -34.05
C LEU A 26 8.48 -5.61 -32.64
N GLN A 27 7.75 -5.03 -31.67
CA GLN A 27 7.54 -5.70 -30.38
C GLN A 27 6.83 -7.04 -30.65
N VAL A 28 7.56 -8.14 -30.47
CA VAL A 28 7.02 -9.49 -30.66
C VAL A 28 6.57 -10.04 -29.31
N LYS A 29 5.28 -10.36 -29.20
CA LYS A 29 4.78 -11.17 -28.10
C LYS A 29 4.92 -12.64 -28.49
N LEU A 30 5.69 -13.42 -27.72
CA LEU A 30 5.99 -14.82 -28.02
C LEU A 30 5.27 -15.73 -27.03
N ASP A 31 4.21 -16.37 -27.50
CA ASP A 31 3.56 -17.43 -26.72
C ASP A 31 4.26 -18.75 -27.00
N PHE A 32 4.95 -19.25 -25.97
CA PHE A 32 5.69 -20.49 -25.99
C PHE A 32 4.97 -21.55 -25.14
N GLN A 33 4.81 -22.75 -25.68
CA GLN A 33 4.33 -23.92 -24.94
C GLN A 33 5.51 -24.74 -24.38
N TYR A 34 6.55 -24.08 -23.86
CA TYR A 34 7.72 -24.75 -23.31
C TYR A 34 7.76 -24.60 -21.79
N LYS A 35 8.24 -25.65 -21.10
CA LYS A 35 8.27 -25.73 -19.63
C LYS A 35 9.35 -24.84 -19.00
N SER A 36 10.36 -24.44 -19.77
CA SER A 36 11.45 -23.53 -19.38
C SER A 36 12.21 -23.02 -20.62
N TYR A 37 13.04 -21.96 -20.50
CA TYR A 37 13.97 -21.58 -21.57
C TYR A 37 14.96 -22.71 -21.90
N ASN A 38 15.30 -23.58 -20.94
CA ASN A 38 16.15 -24.74 -21.23
C ASN A 38 15.50 -25.72 -22.20
N ASP A 39 14.18 -25.79 -22.21
CA ASP A 39 13.40 -26.60 -23.14
C ASP A 39 13.25 -25.94 -24.51
N PHE A 40 13.70 -24.68 -24.67
CA PHE A 40 13.69 -24.05 -25.98
C PHE A 40 14.68 -24.80 -26.89
N PRO A 41 14.27 -25.11 -28.12
CA PRO A 41 15.19 -25.72 -29.06
C PRO A 41 16.38 -24.80 -29.32
N GLN A 42 17.57 -25.37 -29.54
CA GLN A 42 18.80 -24.59 -29.71
C GLN A 42 18.71 -23.53 -30.83
N LYS A 43 17.93 -23.83 -31.87
CA LYS A 43 17.64 -22.90 -32.98
C LYS A 43 16.91 -21.64 -32.48
N LEU A 44 15.96 -21.80 -31.57
CA LEU A 44 15.19 -20.69 -30.97
C LEU A 44 16.07 -19.87 -30.02
N LYS A 45 16.87 -20.52 -29.18
CA LYS A 45 17.85 -19.85 -28.31
C LYS A 45 18.82 -19.00 -29.11
N LYS A 46 19.38 -19.55 -30.20
CA LYS A 46 20.28 -18.81 -31.11
C LYS A 46 19.58 -17.61 -31.76
N LEU A 47 18.31 -17.77 -32.14
CA LEU A 47 17.52 -16.69 -32.74
C LEU A 47 17.26 -15.57 -31.74
N LEU A 48 16.76 -15.87 -30.54
CA LEU A 48 16.51 -14.88 -29.48
C LEU A 48 17.80 -14.23 -28.93
N LYS A 49 18.95 -14.89 -29.05
CA LYS A 49 20.26 -14.31 -28.71
C LYS A 49 20.71 -13.25 -29.73
N ARG A 50 20.24 -13.34 -30.99
CA ARG A 50 20.64 -12.46 -32.09
C ARG A 50 19.94 -11.09 -32.05
N TYR A 51 18.77 -11.00 -31.44
CA TYR A 51 17.93 -9.79 -31.42
C TYR A 51 17.85 -9.18 -30.01
N ARG A 52 18.11 -7.87 -29.91
CA ARG A 52 18.14 -7.09 -28.65
C ARG A 52 16.77 -6.50 -28.34
N GLU A 53 15.84 -7.32 -27.87
CA GLU A 53 14.44 -6.90 -27.66
C GLU A 53 13.85 -7.41 -26.35
N GLU A 54 12.74 -6.79 -25.96
CA GLU A 54 11.87 -7.27 -24.89
C GLU A 54 11.24 -8.61 -25.30
N VAL A 55 11.44 -9.64 -24.46
CA VAL A 55 10.91 -10.98 -24.71
C VAL A 55 9.69 -11.20 -23.82
N ASN A 56 8.49 -11.26 -24.40
CA ASN A 56 7.28 -11.59 -23.65
C ASN A 56 7.05 -13.10 -23.70
N LEU A 57 6.88 -13.75 -22.54
CA LEU A 57 6.64 -15.19 -22.39
C LEU A 57 5.35 -15.43 -21.61
N SER A 58 4.35 -16.10 -22.19
CA SER A 58 3.15 -16.49 -21.43
C SER A 58 3.37 -17.76 -20.60
N ILE A 59 2.96 -17.73 -19.34
CA ILE A 59 3.23 -18.77 -18.35
C ILE A 59 1.90 -19.30 -17.78
N SER A 60 1.66 -20.60 -17.87
CA SER A 60 0.56 -21.29 -17.18
C SER A 60 0.88 -21.53 -15.69
N ASN A 61 -0.15 -21.61 -14.85
CA ASN A 61 -0.04 -21.93 -13.42
C ASN A 61 0.39 -23.37 -13.11
N GLU A 62 0.41 -24.25 -14.11
CA GLU A 62 0.98 -25.60 -13.99
C GLU A 62 2.51 -25.58 -13.95
N TYR A 63 3.14 -24.47 -14.34
CA TYR A 63 4.60 -24.37 -14.40
C TYR A 63 5.19 -23.87 -13.08
N ASN A 64 6.38 -24.39 -12.78
CA ASN A 64 7.18 -23.88 -11.67
C ASN A 64 7.75 -22.52 -12.07
N LEU A 65 7.15 -21.45 -11.53
CA LEU A 65 7.52 -20.07 -11.86
C LEU A 65 8.99 -19.76 -11.58
N GLN A 66 9.59 -20.34 -10.53
CA GLN A 66 11.02 -20.16 -10.22
C GLN A 66 11.89 -20.68 -11.36
N LYS A 67 11.62 -21.89 -11.87
CA LYS A 67 12.40 -22.47 -12.98
C LYS A 67 12.35 -21.60 -14.24
N VAL A 68 11.22 -20.95 -14.50
CA VAL A 68 11.08 -20.03 -15.64
C VAL A 68 11.97 -18.81 -15.44
N ILE A 69 11.90 -18.17 -14.27
CA ILE A 69 12.76 -17.02 -13.93
C ILE A 69 14.24 -17.39 -14.04
N ASP A 70 14.64 -18.53 -13.47
CA ASP A 70 16.03 -19.02 -13.48
C ASP A 70 16.54 -19.30 -14.88
N SER A 71 15.63 -19.64 -15.81
CA SER A 71 15.97 -19.95 -17.19
C SER A 71 16.30 -18.70 -18.03
N CYS A 72 15.96 -17.50 -17.57
CA CYS A 72 16.27 -16.21 -18.20
C CYS A 72 17.73 -15.79 -17.90
N ILE A 73 18.70 -16.67 -18.18
CA ILE A 73 20.09 -16.53 -17.73
C ILE A 73 20.82 -15.33 -18.34
N ASP A 74 20.40 -14.86 -19.50
CA ASP A 74 21.01 -13.76 -20.26
C ASP A 74 20.22 -12.44 -20.16
N ALA A 75 19.32 -12.33 -19.19
CA ALA A 75 18.62 -11.09 -18.87
C ALA A 75 19.61 -9.96 -18.56
N SER A 76 19.36 -8.77 -19.13
CA SER A 76 20.24 -7.60 -19.01
C SER A 76 19.47 -6.31 -19.28
N PRO A 77 20.05 -5.11 -19.03
CA PRO A 77 19.39 -3.85 -19.38
C PRO A 77 19.06 -3.72 -20.88
N LEU A 78 19.72 -4.51 -21.74
CA LEU A 78 19.49 -4.56 -23.19
C LEU A 78 18.61 -5.73 -23.63
N LYS A 79 18.21 -6.60 -22.69
CA LYS A 79 17.44 -7.81 -22.94
C LYS A 79 16.54 -8.11 -21.74
N ILE A 80 15.35 -7.50 -21.77
CA ILE A 80 14.36 -7.60 -20.71
C ILE A 80 13.41 -8.76 -21.03
N TYR A 81 13.10 -9.57 -20.03
CA TYR A 81 12.10 -10.63 -20.11
C TYR A 81 10.83 -10.21 -19.39
N ASN A 82 9.69 -10.28 -20.06
CA ASN A 82 8.36 -10.02 -19.49
C ASN A 82 7.61 -11.35 -19.38
N LEU A 83 7.54 -11.93 -18.19
CA LEU A 83 6.81 -13.17 -17.94
C LEU A 83 5.34 -12.82 -17.67
N VAL A 84 4.48 -13.10 -18.65
CA VAL A 84 3.05 -12.83 -18.59
C VAL A 84 2.33 -14.05 -18.01
N LEU A 85 1.79 -13.94 -16.82
CA LEU A 85 1.03 -15.00 -16.18
C LEU A 85 -0.34 -15.13 -16.83
N GLU A 86 -0.72 -16.37 -17.15
CA GLU A 86 -2.11 -16.72 -17.44
C GLU A 86 -2.93 -16.69 -16.15
N GLU A 87 -4.26 -16.54 -16.31
CA GLU A 87 -5.19 -16.46 -15.18
C GLU A 87 -5.07 -17.71 -14.29
N GLY A 88 -4.99 -17.51 -12.98
CA GLY A 88 -4.83 -18.59 -12.03
C GLY A 88 -4.15 -18.20 -10.73
N THR A 89 -3.86 -19.22 -9.92
CA THR A 89 -3.14 -19.10 -8.66
C THR A 89 -1.83 -19.87 -8.72
N TYR A 90 -0.74 -19.18 -8.42
CA TYR A 90 0.63 -19.66 -8.37
C TYR A 90 1.02 -19.74 -6.89
N ASN A 91 0.98 -20.94 -6.33
CA ASN A 91 1.39 -21.16 -4.95
C ASN A 91 2.92 -21.21 -4.89
N VAL A 92 3.52 -20.25 -4.19
CA VAL A 92 4.97 -20.11 -4.12
C VAL A 92 5.43 -19.90 -2.70
N MET A 93 6.70 -20.21 -2.47
CA MET A 93 7.38 -19.92 -1.22
C MET A 93 8.81 -19.55 -1.56
N ASN A 94 9.22 -18.36 -1.16
CA ASN A 94 10.52 -17.77 -1.47
C ASN A 94 10.79 -17.66 -2.99
N LEU A 95 9.80 -17.21 -3.77
CA LEU A 95 10.01 -16.93 -5.19
C LEU A 95 11.02 -15.80 -5.34
N ARG A 96 12.19 -16.08 -5.93
CA ARG A 96 13.26 -15.12 -6.09
C ARG A 96 13.19 -14.48 -7.48
N THR A 97 13.18 -13.15 -7.51
CA THR A 97 13.22 -12.38 -8.74
C THR A 97 14.63 -12.32 -9.34
N ARG A 98 14.73 -11.90 -10.61
CA ARG A 98 16.00 -11.73 -11.34
C ARG A 98 16.02 -10.37 -12.05
N ASP A 99 17.19 -9.76 -12.13
CA ASP A 99 17.38 -8.49 -12.84
C ASP A 99 16.87 -8.61 -14.27
N TRP A 100 16.09 -7.62 -14.69
CA TRP A 100 15.52 -7.48 -16.02
C TRP A 100 14.53 -8.61 -16.38
N VAL A 101 13.96 -9.29 -15.38
CA VAL A 101 12.88 -10.26 -15.53
C VAL A 101 11.64 -9.77 -14.77
N ASN A 102 10.64 -9.33 -15.53
CA ASN A 102 9.39 -8.77 -15.04
C ASN A 102 8.30 -9.85 -14.93
N LEU A 103 7.36 -9.70 -14.00
CA LEU A 103 6.20 -10.58 -13.82
C LEU A 103 4.90 -9.80 -13.98
N TYR A 104 4.08 -10.18 -14.96
CA TYR A 104 2.88 -9.43 -15.36
C TYR A 104 1.62 -10.28 -15.33
N GLY A 105 0.54 -9.75 -14.79
CA GLY A 105 -0.81 -10.17 -15.15
C GLY A 105 -1.16 -9.66 -16.54
N LYS A 106 -1.71 -10.54 -17.37
CA LYS A 106 -2.03 -10.26 -18.79
C LYS A 106 -3.00 -9.10 -19.01
N THR A 107 -3.87 -8.83 -18.04
CA THR A 107 -4.85 -7.72 -18.07
C THR A 107 -4.75 -6.91 -16.78
N SER A 108 -5.39 -5.74 -16.71
CA SER A 108 -5.42 -4.91 -15.50
C SER A 108 -6.26 -5.49 -14.35
N GLN A 109 -7.00 -6.57 -14.60
CA GLN A 109 -7.80 -7.32 -13.62
C GLN A 109 -6.88 -8.20 -12.75
N ARG A 110 -6.11 -7.56 -11.87
CA ARG A 110 -5.05 -8.17 -11.05
C ARG A 110 -5.51 -9.36 -10.20
N GLU A 111 -6.78 -9.38 -9.81
CA GLU A 111 -7.41 -10.47 -9.04
C GLU A 111 -7.41 -11.82 -9.76
N LYS A 112 -7.20 -11.84 -11.08
CA LYS A 112 -7.08 -13.04 -11.89
C LYS A 112 -5.69 -13.68 -11.86
N TYR A 113 -4.66 -12.96 -11.42
CA TYR A 113 -3.27 -13.41 -11.47
C TYR A 113 -2.68 -13.41 -10.05
N LYS A 114 -2.85 -14.52 -9.34
CA LYS A 114 -2.55 -14.61 -7.91
C LYS A 114 -1.21 -15.31 -7.66
N ILE A 115 -0.29 -14.66 -6.96
CA ILE A 115 0.92 -15.28 -6.43
C ILE A 115 0.74 -15.40 -4.91
N VAL A 116 0.59 -16.62 -4.41
CA VAL A 116 0.14 -16.88 -3.04
C VAL A 116 1.20 -17.64 -2.27
N GLY A 117 1.67 -17.04 -1.19
CA GLY A 117 2.42 -17.72 -0.14
C GLY A 117 1.49 -18.13 0.99
N ARG A 118 1.56 -19.38 1.42
CA ARG A 118 0.76 -19.84 2.56
C ARG A 118 1.46 -20.94 3.31
N ARG A 119 1.48 -20.82 4.63
CA ARG A 119 1.79 -21.92 5.56
C ARG A 119 0.60 -22.19 6.47
N ASN A 120 0.59 -23.35 7.10
CA ASN A 120 -0.48 -23.77 8.00
C ASN A 120 -0.58 -22.82 9.21
N ASP A 121 -1.78 -22.66 9.73
CA ASP A 121 -2.01 -21.96 11.00
C ASP A 121 -1.20 -22.67 12.12
N GLY A 122 -0.65 -21.91 13.05
CA GLY A 122 0.29 -22.42 14.06
C GLY A 122 1.71 -22.69 13.57
N SER A 123 2.05 -22.25 12.35
CA SER A 123 3.42 -22.38 11.85
C SER A 123 4.41 -21.58 12.70
N LYS A 124 5.44 -22.28 13.18
CA LYS A 124 6.61 -21.66 13.80
C LYS A 124 7.57 -21.09 12.75
N ASN A 125 8.43 -20.17 13.16
CA ASN A 125 9.45 -19.55 12.32
C ASN A 125 8.87 -18.87 11.06
N CYS A 126 7.77 -18.13 11.21
CA CYS A 126 7.15 -17.38 10.11
C CYS A 126 8.17 -16.45 9.41
N GLY A 127 9.16 -15.95 10.17
CA GLY A 127 10.22 -15.07 9.70
C GLY A 127 11.13 -15.61 8.59
N LEU A 128 11.14 -16.92 8.34
CA LEU A 128 12.03 -17.58 7.36
C LEU A 128 11.46 -17.65 5.94
N TYR A 129 10.19 -17.29 5.75
CA TYR A 129 9.49 -17.54 4.48
C TYR A 129 8.74 -16.31 4.00
N GLN A 130 8.79 -16.04 2.71
CA GLN A 130 8.11 -14.91 2.05
C GLN A 130 7.46 -15.40 0.77
N THR A 131 6.50 -14.66 0.24
CA THR A 131 5.93 -15.02 -1.07
C THR A 131 6.96 -14.72 -2.17
N ILE A 132 7.48 -13.49 -2.19
CA ILE A 132 8.48 -13.03 -3.15
C ILE A 132 9.68 -12.42 -2.42
N ILE A 133 10.87 -12.90 -2.75
CA ILE A 133 12.16 -12.28 -2.46
C ILE A 133 12.50 -11.37 -3.66
N PHE A 134 12.20 -10.08 -3.53
CA PHE A 134 12.32 -9.11 -4.61
C PHE A 134 13.63 -8.33 -4.46
N GLN A 135 14.71 -8.91 -5.01
CA GLN A 135 16.08 -8.41 -4.85
C GLN A 135 16.70 -7.89 -6.14
N SER A 136 15.86 -7.64 -7.14
CA SER A 136 16.30 -7.34 -8.51
C SER A 136 15.77 -6.03 -9.04
N THR A 137 16.42 -5.52 -10.09
CA THR A 137 15.91 -4.47 -10.95
C THR A 137 14.87 -5.06 -11.91
N SER A 138 13.60 -5.00 -11.54
CA SER A 138 12.51 -5.52 -12.36
C SER A 138 11.14 -4.97 -11.94
N GLU A 139 10.09 -5.42 -12.62
CA GLU A 139 8.72 -4.96 -12.43
C GLU A 139 7.75 -6.10 -12.10
N LEU A 140 6.87 -5.84 -11.14
CA LEU A 140 5.67 -6.61 -10.84
C LEU A 140 4.45 -5.77 -11.27
N ARG A 141 3.59 -6.29 -12.14
CA ARG A 141 2.44 -5.53 -12.66
C ARG A 141 1.16 -6.35 -12.76
N ASN A 142 0.03 -5.78 -12.35
CA ASN A 142 -1.30 -6.42 -12.45
C ASN A 142 -1.39 -7.76 -11.71
N LEU A 143 -0.83 -7.84 -10.50
CA LEU A 143 -0.80 -9.08 -9.72
C LEU A 143 -1.50 -8.92 -8.37
N THR A 144 -2.11 -10.00 -7.89
CA THR A 144 -2.48 -10.14 -6.48
C THR A 144 -1.44 -11.01 -5.78
N ILE A 145 -0.72 -10.46 -4.82
CA ILE A 145 0.39 -11.11 -4.09
C ILE A 145 0.03 -11.16 -2.62
N THR A 146 -0.07 -12.36 -2.04
CA THR A 146 -0.47 -12.50 -0.63
C THR A 146 0.45 -13.42 0.13
N CYS A 147 0.51 -13.27 1.45
CA CYS A 147 1.11 -14.25 2.35
C CYS A 147 0.25 -14.52 3.59
N ARG A 148 0.36 -15.71 4.19
CA ARG A 148 -0.22 -16.06 5.50
C ARG A 148 0.74 -16.98 6.26
N ASN A 149 0.94 -16.74 7.56
CA ASN A 149 1.87 -17.50 8.41
C ASN A 149 3.33 -17.48 7.88
N MET A 150 3.74 -16.30 7.45
CA MET A 150 5.00 -16.03 6.74
C MET A 150 5.51 -14.65 7.18
N ARG A 151 6.67 -14.23 6.66
CA ARG A 151 7.27 -12.95 6.95
C ARG A 151 6.57 -11.85 6.16
N TYR A 152 6.68 -11.84 4.83
CA TYR A 152 6.07 -10.81 3.96
C TYR A 152 5.58 -11.39 2.62
N PRO A 153 4.59 -10.76 1.97
CA PRO A 153 4.28 -11.01 0.56
C PRO A 153 5.43 -10.57 -0.34
N ILE A 154 6.02 -9.41 -0.06
CA ILE A 154 7.16 -8.86 -0.80
C ILE A 154 8.25 -8.46 0.19
N HIS A 155 9.46 -9.01 0.00
CA HIS A 155 10.65 -8.69 0.81
C HIS A 155 11.83 -8.23 -0.04
N ASN A 156 12.35 -7.04 0.27
CA ASN A 156 13.33 -6.34 -0.56
C ASN A 156 14.60 -6.02 0.24
N ASP A 157 15.17 -6.98 0.97
CA ASP A 157 16.45 -6.81 1.66
C ASP A 157 17.64 -7.16 0.76
N ALA A 158 18.84 -6.67 1.11
CA ALA A 158 20.10 -7.09 0.50
C ALA A 158 20.15 -6.91 -1.04
N CYS A 159 19.49 -5.86 -1.53
CA CYS A 159 19.58 -5.46 -2.93
C CYS A 159 20.96 -4.87 -3.25
N SER A 160 21.43 -5.06 -4.49
CA SER A 160 22.61 -4.36 -5.01
C SER A 160 22.39 -2.84 -5.05
N ALA A 161 23.49 -2.07 -5.08
CA ALA A 161 23.40 -0.62 -5.17
C ALA A 161 22.76 -0.18 -6.50
N GLY A 162 21.88 0.82 -6.44
CA GLY A 162 21.21 1.36 -7.62
C GLY A 162 20.05 0.53 -8.17
N THR A 163 19.64 -0.55 -7.48
CA THR A 163 18.50 -1.39 -7.88
C THR A 163 17.22 -0.57 -8.08
N GLU A 164 16.51 -0.81 -9.18
CA GLU A 164 15.22 -0.16 -9.47
C GLU A 164 14.06 -1.16 -9.46
N GLN A 165 13.10 -0.98 -8.58
CA GLN A 165 11.95 -1.89 -8.44
C GLN A 165 10.66 -1.19 -8.76
N ARG A 166 9.78 -1.85 -9.51
CA ARG A 166 8.48 -1.30 -9.90
C ARG A 166 7.36 -2.25 -9.51
N ILE A 167 6.33 -1.72 -8.85
CA ILE A 167 5.14 -2.42 -8.39
C ILE A 167 3.94 -1.61 -8.89
N ILE A 168 3.26 -2.10 -9.91
CA ILE A 168 2.27 -1.30 -10.66
C ILE A 168 0.93 -2.03 -10.73
N ASN A 169 -0.14 -1.40 -10.27
CA ASN A 169 -1.48 -1.98 -10.24
C ASN A 169 -1.50 -3.37 -9.55
N CYS A 170 -0.83 -3.50 -8.41
CA CYS A 170 -0.80 -4.74 -7.65
C CYS A 170 -1.68 -4.66 -6.41
N HIS A 171 -2.19 -5.81 -5.95
CA HIS A 171 -2.76 -5.99 -4.61
C HIS A 171 -1.77 -6.79 -3.78
N ILE A 172 -1.29 -6.24 -2.67
CA ILE A 172 -0.27 -6.84 -1.82
C ILE A 172 -0.82 -6.92 -0.41
N GLU A 173 -0.96 -8.12 0.12
CA GLU A 173 -1.63 -8.30 1.42
C GLU A 173 -0.97 -9.36 2.29
N HIS A 174 -0.65 -8.96 3.52
CA HIS A 174 -0.27 -9.88 4.58
C HIS A 174 -1.52 -10.31 5.34
N LEU A 175 -1.97 -11.56 5.15
CA LEU A 175 -3.22 -12.09 5.75
C LEU A 175 -3.09 -12.41 7.25
N GLY A 176 -1.91 -12.21 7.81
CA GLY A 176 -1.59 -12.38 9.23
C GLY A 176 -0.89 -13.70 9.53
N ASN A 177 -0.30 -13.76 10.72
CA ASN A 177 0.23 -14.99 11.31
C ASN A 177 -0.74 -15.40 12.42
N TRP A 178 -1.24 -16.63 12.35
CA TRP A 178 -2.37 -17.14 13.14
C TRP A 178 -1.93 -18.33 13.97
N ILE A 179 -2.50 -18.45 15.17
CA ILE A 179 -2.31 -19.64 16.01
C ILE A 179 -2.99 -20.87 15.39
N SER A 180 -2.67 -22.07 15.87
CA SER A 180 -3.03 -23.35 15.24
C SER A 180 -4.52 -23.55 14.92
N ASP A 181 -5.41 -22.98 15.73
CA ASP A 181 -6.87 -23.08 15.54
C ASP A 181 -7.46 -21.97 14.65
N GLY A 182 -6.63 -21.02 14.21
CA GLY A 182 -7.03 -19.89 13.36
C GLY A 182 -7.92 -18.86 14.05
N SER A 183 -8.11 -18.92 15.37
CA SER A 183 -9.05 -18.06 16.10
C SER A 183 -8.53 -16.64 16.33
N ARG A 184 -7.20 -16.47 16.44
CA ARG A 184 -6.56 -15.15 16.58
C ARG A 184 -5.18 -15.09 15.91
N LEU A 185 -4.68 -13.87 15.73
CA LEU A 185 -3.33 -13.64 15.29
C LEU A 185 -2.32 -14.05 16.39
N ALA A 186 -1.26 -14.75 16.00
CA ALA A 186 -0.21 -15.29 16.86
C ALA A 186 0.75 -14.20 17.38
N GLU A 187 1.21 -14.33 18.62
CA GLU A 187 2.26 -13.51 19.22
C GLU A 187 3.67 -14.00 18.82
N MET A 188 4.71 -13.26 19.23
CA MET A 188 6.09 -13.48 18.79
C MET A 188 6.63 -14.85 19.20
N ASP A 189 6.38 -15.28 20.43
CA ASP A 189 6.77 -16.58 20.97
C ASP A 189 6.05 -17.75 20.29
N GLU A 190 4.86 -17.51 19.73
CA GLU A 190 4.03 -18.52 19.07
C GLU A 190 4.45 -18.75 17.61
N CYS A 191 4.73 -17.69 16.86
CA CYS A 191 5.00 -17.76 15.41
C CYS A 191 6.44 -17.44 15.02
N GLY A 192 7.22 -16.82 15.91
CA GLY A 192 8.59 -16.36 15.67
C GLY A 192 8.71 -15.14 14.75
N TRP A 193 7.60 -14.52 14.33
CA TRP A 193 7.61 -13.29 13.55
C TRP A 193 6.25 -12.58 13.57
N THR A 194 6.16 -11.40 14.18
CA THR A 194 4.89 -10.66 14.29
C THR A 194 4.77 -9.45 13.37
N SER A 195 5.86 -8.96 12.80
CA SER A 195 5.82 -7.80 11.89
C SER A 195 5.20 -8.21 10.55
N CYS A 196 3.88 -8.15 10.43
CA CYS A 196 3.12 -8.62 9.28
C CYS A 196 3.04 -7.56 8.16
N HIS A 197 4.20 -7.12 7.63
CA HIS A 197 4.24 -6.07 6.59
C HIS A 197 3.68 -6.57 5.25
N ALA A 198 3.00 -5.68 4.51
CA ALA A 198 2.60 -5.98 3.12
C ALA A 198 3.80 -5.85 2.18
N HIS A 199 4.56 -4.77 2.33
CA HIS A 199 5.85 -4.54 1.69
C HIS A 199 6.89 -4.28 2.78
N GLY A 200 7.92 -5.14 2.84
CA GLY A 200 9.04 -4.99 3.78
C GLY A 200 10.36 -4.82 3.04
N CYS A 201 11.12 -3.78 3.35
CA CYS A 201 12.33 -3.45 2.60
C CYS A 201 13.49 -3.00 3.50
N GLY A 202 14.67 -3.51 3.22
CA GLY A 202 15.95 -2.99 3.67
C GLY A 202 16.68 -2.39 2.48
N THR A 203 16.66 -1.06 2.36
CA THR A 203 17.14 -0.38 1.15
C THR A 203 18.66 -0.50 0.98
N SER A 204 19.13 -0.21 -0.22
CA SER A 204 20.57 -0.12 -0.54
C SER A 204 20.92 1.23 -1.16
N SER A 205 22.22 1.55 -1.19
CA SER A 205 22.73 2.82 -1.74
C SER A 205 22.20 3.10 -3.15
N GLY A 206 21.47 4.19 -3.33
CA GLY A 206 20.91 4.61 -4.62
C GLY A 206 19.71 3.81 -5.12
N MET A 207 19.15 2.91 -4.30
CA MET A 207 17.98 2.10 -4.65
C MET A 207 16.76 2.99 -4.92
N ARG A 208 15.94 2.61 -5.89
CA ARG A 208 14.68 3.29 -6.22
C ARG A 208 13.53 2.29 -6.27
N ILE A 209 12.45 2.58 -5.56
CA ILE A 209 11.26 1.75 -5.53
C ILE A 209 10.07 2.59 -5.99
N TYR A 210 9.32 2.10 -6.97
CA TYR A 210 8.13 2.73 -7.51
C TYR A 210 6.92 1.85 -7.22
N ILE A 211 5.94 2.39 -6.51
CA ILE A 211 4.67 1.75 -6.16
C ILE A 211 3.57 2.64 -6.71
N GLU A 212 2.83 2.16 -7.70
CA GLU A 212 1.89 2.99 -8.48
C GLU A 212 0.55 2.26 -8.62
N GLY A 213 -0.57 2.95 -8.34
CA GLY A 213 -1.91 2.39 -8.56
C GLY A 213 -2.21 1.12 -7.75
N SER A 214 -1.48 0.86 -6.67
CA SER A 214 -1.44 -0.42 -5.98
C SER A 214 -2.19 -0.37 -4.65
N THR A 215 -2.55 -1.53 -4.10
CA THR A 215 -3.15 -1.68 -2.77
C THR A 215 -2.20 -2.48 -1.91
N LEU A 216 -1.83 -1.94 -0.74
CA LEU A 216 -0.96 -2.55 0.25
C LEU A 216 -1.74 -2.68 1.55
N ILE A 217 -1.88 -3.90 2.06
CA ILE A 217 -2.65 -4.20 3.28
C ILE A 217 -1.79 -4.99 4.25
N ALA A 218 -1.51 -4.40 5.41
CA ALA A 218 -0.82 -5.05 6.50
C ALA A 218 -1.75 -5.34 7.67
N ARG A 219 -1.31 -6.28 8.49
CA ARG A 219 -1.97 -6.72 9.72
C ARG A 219 -1.02 -6.61 10.90
N LYS A 220 -1.53 -6.82 12.11
CA LYS A 220 -0.83 -6.94 13.41
C LYS A 220 0.65 -6.53 13.42
N TYR A 221 0.95 -5.41 14.08
CA TYR A 221 2.30 -4.81 14.23
C TYR A 221 3.08 -4.52 12.92
N GLY A 222 2.56 -4.92 11.75
CA GLY A 222 3.14 -4.63 10.46
C GLY A 222 2.64 -3.31 9.88
N ALA A 223 3.55 -2.57 9.24
CA ALA A 223 3.23 -1.52 8.28
C ALA A 223 2.86 -2.02 6.88
N ALA A 224 1.94 -1.34 6.21
CA ALA A 224 1.59 -1.63 4.82
C ALA A 224 2.77 -1.30 3.88
N LEU A 225 3.39 -0.14 4.09
CA LEU A 225 4.66 0.24 3.46
C LEU A 225 5.74 0.37 4.53
N TYR A 226 6.61 -0.62 4.64
CA TYR A 226 7.75 -0.61 5.56
C TYR A 226 9.07 -0.52 4.80
N ALA A 227 9.95 0.37 5.26
CA ALA A 227 11.35 0.31 4.88
C ALA A 227 12.26 0.66 6.05
N HIS A 228 13.41 0.01 6.12
CA HIS A 228 14.57 0.53 6.81
C HIS A 228 15.68 0.79 5.80
N ASN A 229 16.52 1.79 6.04
CA ASN A 229 17.75 1.90 5.28
C ASN A 229 18.83 0.99 5.91
N ASN A 230 19.94 0.80 5.21
CA ASN A 230 21.11 0.08 5.70
C ASN A 230 22.28 1.05 5.82
N ALA A 231 23.41 0.59 6.33
CA ALA A 231 24.53 1.47 6.62
C ALA A 231 25.37 1.90 5.38
N ASN A 232 26.06 3.04 5.51
CA ASN A 232 27.17 3.49 4.65
C ASN A 232 26.80 3.68 3.16
N PHE A 233 25.74 4.40 2.88
CA PHE A 233 25.34 4.65 1.49
C PHE A 233 26.27 5.66 0.81
N VAL A 234 26.41 5.53 -0.51
CA VAL A 234 27.05 6.55 -1.37
C VAL A 234 25.98 7.52 -1.90
N LYS A 235 24.78 7.01 -2.21
CA LYS A 235 23.65 7.78 -2.72
C LYS A 235 22.39 7.49 -1.89
N PRO A 236 21.49 8.47 -1.73
CA PRO A 236 20.23 8.24 -1.05
C PRO A 236 19.39 7.21 -1.80
N SER A 237 18.68 6.36 -1.04
CA SER A 237 17.60 5.53 -1.53
C SER A 237 16.30 6.34 -1.62
N LYS A 238 15.40 5.94 -2.53
CA LYS A 238 14.14 6.64 -2.77
C LYS A 238 12.98 5.67 -2.97
N ILE A 239 11.86 5.96 -2.31
CA ILE A 239 10.59 5.25 -2.50
C ILE A 239 9.58 6.24 -3.06
N PHE A 240 8.86 5.86 -4.10
CA PHE A 240 7.79 6.63 -4.71
C PHE A 240 6.50 5.82 -4.62
N CYS A 241 5.57 6.21 -3.76
CA CYS A 241 4.25 5.59 -3.65
C CYS A 241 3.19 6.58 -4.12
N THR A 242 2.51 6.25 -5.22
CA THR A 242 1.54 7.15 -5.85
C THR A 242 0.23 6.46 -6.20
N ASN A 243 -0.89 7.20 -6.11
CA ASN A 243 -2.21 6.73 -6.53
C ASN A 243 -2.60 5.38 -5.90
N SER A 244 -2.13 5.11 -4.67
CA SER A 244 -2.19 3.78 -4.05
C SER A 244 -3.02 3.79 -2.76
N ASN A 245 -3.48 2.61 -2.35
CA ASN A 245 -4.12 2.39 -1.05
C ASN A 245 -3.07 1.78 -0.10
N ILE A 246 -2.84 2.39 1.05
CA ILE A 246 -1.86 1.99 2.07
C ILE A 246 -2.62 1.80 3.38
N ILE A 247 -2.96 0.56 3.71
CA ILE A 247 -3.95 0.24 4.74
C ILE A 247 -3.34 -0.66 5.80
N GLN A 248 -3.42 -0.21 7.05
CA GLN A 248 -3.21 -1.09 8.19
C GLN A 248 -4.57 -1.48 8.79
N ALA A 249 -4.83 -2.79 8.89
CA ALA A 249 -6.15 -3.32 9.23
C ALA A 249 -6.41 -3.60 10.73
N ASP A 250 -5.38 -3.61 11.58
CA ASP A 250 -5.45 -4.07 12.98
C ASP A 250 -4.77 -3.13 14.00
N GLY A 251 -4.73 -1.81 13.77
CA GLY A 251 -4.18 -0.82 14.72
C GLY A 251 -2.64 -0.62 14.75
N GLY A 252 -1.98 -0.55 13.60
CA GLY A 252 -0.53 -0.33 13.43
C GLY A 252 -0.23 0.69 12.32
N PRO A 253 1.05 0.99 12.02
CA PRO A 253 1.40 2.01 11.03
C PRO A 253 0.93 1.67 9.60
N ALA A 254 0.50 2.66 8.84
CA ALA A 254 0.34 2.53 7.40
C ALA A 254 1.70 2.58 6.71
N VAL A 255 2.54 3.54 7.10
CA VAL A 255 3.89 3.75 6.58
C VAL A 255 4.86 3.76 7.74
N PHE A 256 5.97 3.07 7.62
CA PHE A 256 6.98 3.04 8.67
C PHE A 256 8.39 3.02 8.06
N MET A 257 9.16 4.08 8.35
CA MET A 257 10.52 4.29 7.89
C MET A 257 11.51 4.27 9.07
N SER A 258 12.41 3.29 9.09
CA SER A 258 13.44 3.16 10.14
C SER A 258 14.82 3.57 9.61
N SER A 259 15.49 4.48 10.32
CA SER A 259 16.88 4.88 10.02
C SER A 259 17.83 3.95 10.79
N LEU A 260 18.75 3.27 10.08
CA LEU A 260 19.77 2.36 10.62
C LEU A 260 21.22 2.80 10.32
N GLY A 261 21.45 3.94 9.65
CA GLY A 261 22.81 4.48 9.47
C GLY A 261 23.28 4.66 8.03
N SER A 262 22.38 4.91 7.08
CA SER A 262 22.73 5.20 5.68
C SER A 262 23.64 6.43 5.53
N GLN A 263 23.54 7.39 6.44
CA GLN A 263 24.18 8.71 6.43
C GLN A 263 23.84 9.51 5.16
N LYS A 264 22.64 9.28 4.61
CA LYS A 264 22.09 10.00 3.45
C LYS A 264 20.67 10.45 3.76
N GLU A 265 20.24 11.48 3.03
CA GLU A 265 18.84 11.91 3.00
C GLU A 265 18.03 10.95 2.13
N ASP A 266 17.64 9.80 2.68
CA ASP A 266 16.71 8.86 2.06
C ASP A 266 15.31 9.47 2.00
N ILE A 267 14.56 9.22 0.93
CA ILE A 267 13.28 9.92 0.71
C ILE A 267 12.17 8.94 0.37
N CYS A 268 11.05 9.01 1.09
CA CYS A 268 9.79 8.40 0.69
C CYS A 268 8.81 9.49 0.22
N TYR A 269 8.39 9.38 -1.03
CA TYR A 269 7.41 10.24 -1.67
C TYR A 269 6.03 9.59 -1.63
N LEU A 270 5.04 10.27 -1.05
CA LEU A 270 3.65 9.84 -0.95
C LEU A 270 2.75 10.83 -1.71
N TYR A 271 2.23 10.46 -2.88
CA TYR A 271 1.37 11.35 -3.68
C TYR A 271 0.03 10.72 -4.04
N ASN A 272 -1.06 11.42 -3.75
CA ASN A 272 -2.43 11.00 -4.11
C ASN A 272 -2.79 9.58 -3.59
N ASN A 273 -2.38 9.25 -2.36
CA ASN A 273 -2.65 7.94 -1.77
C ASN A 273 -3.83 7.98 -0.79
N TYR A 274 -4.56 6.86 -0.71
CA TYR A 274 -5.47 6.61 0.41
C TYR A 274 -4.72 5.84 1.51
N ILE A 275 -4.54 6.47 2.67
CA ILE A 275 -3.75 5.98 3.80
C ILE A 275 -4.67 5.76 5.01
N ILE A 276 -4.64 4.56 5.58
CA ILE A 276 -5.30 4.20 6.85
C ILE A 276 -4.24 3.67 7.82
N GLY A 277 -4.06 4.38 8.93
CA GLY A 277 -3.04 4.12 9.95
C GLY A 277 -1.96 5.21 9.97
N PRO A 278 -1.13 5.30 11.02
CA PRO A 278 -0.13 6.34 11.16
C PRO A 278 1.06 6.19 10.19
N ILE A 279 1.71 7.29 9.87
CA ILE A 279 3.03 7.36 9.24
C ILE A 279 4.06 7.54 10.36
N ILE A 280 5.01 6.62 10.46
CA ILE A 280 6.05 6.60 11.49
C ILE A 280 7.43 6.78 10.85
N ILE A 281 8.24 7.66 11.43
CA ILE A 281 9.69 7.71 11.22
C ILE A 281 10.37 7.45 12.55
N GLU A 282 11.36 6.56 12.57
CA GLU A 282 12.19 6.30 13.74
C GLU A 282 13.68 6.25 13.39
N ASP A 283 14.51 6.40 14.42
CA ASP A 283 15.94 6.15 14.41
C ASP A 283 16.25 4.96 15.34
N ILE A 284 16.69 3.84 14.78
CA ILE A 284 17.10 2.68 15.59
C ILE A 284 18.61 2.71 15.71
N PRO A 285 19.16 2.74 16.94
CA PRO A 285 20.61 2.69 17.15
C PRO A 285 21.13 1.28 16.84
N TRP A 286 21.34 0.97 15.57
CA TRP A 286 22.03 -0.24 15.15
C TRP A 286 23.40 0.18 14.62
N LEU A 287 24.46 -0.24 15.33
CA LEU A 287 25.91 0.02 15.12
C LEU A 287 26.57 1.03 16.07
N GLY A 288 26.43 0.83 17.39
CA GLY A 288 27.49 1.13 18.38
C GLY A 288 27.99 2.58 18.50
N LYS A 289 27.40 3.54 17.79
CA LYS A 289 27.65 4.96 17.94
C LYS A 289 26.44 5.59 18.59
N GLU A 290 26.63 5.90 19.86
CA GLU A 290 25.65 6.57 20.68
C GLU A 290 25.32 7.99 20.18
N LYS A 291 24.04 8.37 20.38
CA LYS A 291 23.53 9.67 20.87
C LYS A 291 23.23 10.83 19.93
N GLU A 292 23.53 10.78 18.63
CA GLU A 292 23.10 11.84 17.70
C GLU A 292 21.93 11.38 16.81
N ASN A 293 20.92 12.25 16.69
CA ASN A 293 19.78 12.09 15.80
C ASN A 293 20.28 11.85 14.37
N HIS A 294 19.94 10.69 13.81
CA HIS A 294 20.27 10.29 12.45
C HIS A 294 19.00 9.98 11.65
N SER A 295 18.00 10.87 11.74
CA SER A 295 16.82 10.84 10.87
C SER A 295 17.25 10.96 9.41
N GLU A 296 17.51 9.83 8.78
CA GLU A 296 17.96 9.75 7.40
C GLU A 296 16.77 9.81 6.44
N TRP A 297 15.61 9.34 6.90
CA TRP A 297 14.38 9.37 6.12
C TRP A 297 13.67 10.72 6.16
N LEU A 298 13.32 11.21 4.98
CA LEU A 298 12.35 12.27 4.76
C LEU A 298 11.08 11.72 4.12
N ILE A 299 9.92 12.11 4.64
CA ILE A 299 8.64 11.90 3.98
C ILE A 299 8.25 13.18 3.25
N ARG A 300 7.95 13.09 1.95
CA ARG A 300 7.43 14.19 1.13
C ARG A 300 6.14 13.76 0.46
N GLY A 301 5.15 14.63 0.35
CA GLY A 301 3.90 14.23 -0.25
C GLY A 301 2.88 15.34 -0.45
N LYS A 302 1.82 15.03 -1.20
CA LYS A 302 0.61 15.87 -1.32
C LYS A 302 -0.58 15.01 -1.74
N GLU A 303 -1.79 15.52 -1.50
CA GLU A 303 -3.05 14.92 -1.96
C GLU A 303 -3.33 13.52 -1.38
N ASN A 304 -2.66 13.12 -0.30
CA ASN A 304 -2.99 11.87 0.40
C ASN A 304 -4.22 12.07 1.31
N SER A 305 -4.95 11.00 1.61
CA SER A 305 -5.94 11.03 2.70
C SER A 305 -5.24 11.21 4.05
N TYR A 306 -6.00 11.64 5.06
CA TYR A 306 -5.47 11.95 6.38
C TYR A 306 -4.81 10.72 7.02
N SER A 307 -3.64 10.95 7.63
CA SER A 307 -2.92 9.97 8.42
C SER A 307 -2.20 10.69 9.56
N PHE A 308 -2.19 10.08 10.75
CA PHE A 308 -1.43 10.58 11.88
C PHE A 308 0.07 10.44 11.62
N PHE A 309 0.84 11.51 11.79
CA PHE A 309 2.28 11.48 11.61
C PHE A 309 2.97 11.44 12.98
N TYR A 310 3.80 10.42 13.21
CA TYR A 310 4.63 10.28 14.40
C TYR A 310 6.11 10.32 14.01
N ASN A 311 6.82 11.27 14.60
CA ASN A 311 8.28 11.35 14.50
C ASN A 311 8.88 10.92 15.84
N GLY A 312 9.35 9.66 15.92
CA GLY A 312 9.93 9.09 17.15
C GLY A 312 11.21 9.79 17.61
N ILE A 313 11.81 10.60 16.73
CA ILE A 313 13.17 11.14 16.87
C ILE A 313 13.18 12.43 17.71
N SER A 314 12.12 13.24 17.66
CA SER A 314 12.03 14.46 18.46
C SER A 314 11.49 14.21 19.88
N LYS A 315 11.05 12.98 20.20
CA LYS A 315 10.19 12.66 21.37
C LYS A 315 8.99 13.61 21.53
N LYS A 316 8.68 14.39 20.49
CA LYS A 316 7.51 15.24 20.43
C LYS A 316 6.54 14.57 19.49
N GLU A 317 5.34 14.33 20.00
CA GLU A 317 4.16 14.25 19.14
C GLU A 317 3.98 15.63 18.49
N GLU A 318 4.74 15.92 17.44
CA GLU A 318 4.39 16.99 16.54
C GLU A 318 3.40 16.43 15.53
N LEU A 319 2.13 16.74 15.73
CA LEU A 319 1.16 16.85 14.65
C LEU A 319 1.72 17.88 13.65
N GLN A 320 2.65 17.47 12.77
CA GLN A 320 3.11 18.31 11.68
C GLN A 320 2.02 18.37 10.61
N TYR A 321 1.01 19.19 10.90
CA TYR A 321 0.04 19.69 9.95
C TYR A 321 0.75 20.59 8.95
N LYS A 322 1.33 20.01 7.89
CA LYS A 322 1.80 20.83 6.77
C LYS A 322 1.79 20.15 5.41
N TYR A 323 0.68 19.53 5.01
CA TYR A 323 0.42 19.28 3.59
C TYR A 323 -1.06 19.37 3.24
N GLY A 324 -1.37 20.32 2.34
CA GLY A 324 -2.49 20.32 1.39
C GLY A 324 -3.91 20.36 1.94
N LYS A 325 -4.74 21.27 1.42
CA LYS A 325 -6.20 21.34 1.65
C LYS A 325 -6.83 19.95 1.92
N LEU A 326 -7.38 19.82 3.12
CA LEU A 326 -8.03 18.62 3.63
C LEU A 326 -9.37 18.43 2.90
N ASP A 327 -9.42 17.63 1.84
CA ASP A 327 -10.67 17.33 1.12
C ASP A 327 -11.73 16.62 2.00
N HIS A 328 -11.37 16.22 3.22
CA HIS A 328 -12.25 15.57 4.21
C HIS A 328 -12.52 16.42 5.45
N TYR A 329 -11.87 17.57 5.60
CA TYR A 329 -12.07 18.45 6.75
C TYR A 329 -12.50 19.84 6.34
N ILE A 330 -13.47 20.37 7.08
CA ILE A 330 -13.93 21.75 6.93
C ILE A 330 -13.59 22.51 8.20
N LYS A 331 -13.14 23.75 8.05
CA LYS A 331 -12.81 24.63 9.17
C LYS A 331 -13.99 25.56 9.43
N LEU A 332 -14.68 25.38 10.56
CA LEU A 332 -15.90 26.11 10.90
C LEU A 332 -15.83 26.69 12.33
N ARG A 333 -16.56 27.77 12.57
CA ARG A 333 -16.56 28.48 13.86
C ARG A 333 -17.57 27.89 14.82
N ASN A 334 -17.14 27.53 16.03
CA ASN A 334 -18.02 27.17 17.13
C ASN A 334 -18.79 28.42 17.61
N SER A 335 -20.09 28.43 17.37
CA SER A 335 -21.01 29.52 17.77
C SER A 335 -21.92 29.16 18.95
N SER A 336 -21.69 27.99 19.54
CA SER A 336 -22.35 27.57 20.76
C SER A 336 -21.71 28.20 22.00
N ASP A 337 -22.36 28.07 23.14
CA ASP A 337 -21.91 28.50 24.46
C ASP A 337 -21.02 27.46 25.16
N LYS A 338 -20.73 26.33 24.50
CA LYS A 338 -19.94 25.22 25.04
C LYS A 338 -18.72 24.92 24.16
N VAL A 339 -17.68 24.37 24.77
CA VAL A 339 -16.55 23.78 24.02
C VAL A 339 -17.05 22.53 23.32
N ILE A 340 -16.82 22.42 22.02
CA ILE A 340 -17.05 21.18 21.26
C ILE A 340 -15.81 20.31 21.46
N LYS A 341 -15.96 19.13 22.06
CA LYS A 341 -14.83 18.22 22.29
C LYS A 341 -14.50 17.41 21.04
N LYS A 342 -13.24 17.01 20.89
CA LYS A 342 -12.82 16.04 19.87
C LYS A 342 -13.75 14.82 19.90
N GLY A 343 -14.18 14.36 18.73
CA GLY A 343 -15.06 13.21 18.57
C GLY A 343 -16.55 13.51 18.70
N MET A 344 -16.95 14.77 18.98
CA MET A 344 -18.37 15.16 19.03
C MET A 344 -18.96 15.38 17.63
N ALA A 345 -20.20 14.90 17.44
CA ALA A 345 -21.02 15.25 16.28
C ALA A 345 -21.43 16.74 16.31
N CYS A 346 -21.32 17.40 15.16
CA CYS A 346 -21.63 18.81 14.99
C CYS A 346 -22.63 19.03 13.86
N CYS A 347 -23.43 20.09 13.98
CA CYS A 347 -24.34 20.53 12.92
C CYS A 347 -24.16 22.02 12.62
N PHE A 348 -24.55 22.43 11.42
CA PHE A 348 -24.60 23.84 11.02
C PHE A 348 -25.70 24.56 11.80
N LYS A 349 -25.38 25.78 12.28
CA LYS A 349 -26.36 26.66 12.90
C LYS A 349 -27.08 27.48 11.81
N ASP A 350 -28.39 27.31 11.68
CA ASP A 350 -29.29 28.15 10.87
C ASP A 350 -28.80 28.44 9.44
N GLY A 351 -28.24 27.43 8.75
CA GLY A 351 -27.75 27.57 7.37
C GLY A 351 -26.46 28.39 7.20
N THR A 352 -25.89 28.91 8.29
CA THR A 352 -24.63 29.67 8.28
C THR A 352 -23.40 28.75 8.11
N ASN A 353 -22.20 29.35 8.09
CA ASN A 353 -20.92 28.64 8.17
C ASN A 353 -20.41 28.52 9.64
N GLU A 354 -21.33 28.60 10.60
CA GLU A 354 -21.07 28.35 12.01
C GLU A 354 -21.63 26.99 12.43
N ILE A 355 -21.02 26.39 13.46
CA ILE A 355 -21.39 25.09 14.00
C ILE A 355 -21.84 25.19 15.45
N LYS A 356 -22.60 24.18 15.87
CA LYS A 356 -22.91 23.85 17.27
C LYS A 356 -22.79 22.34 17.49
N ILE A 357 -22.78 21.92 18.76
CA ILE A 357 -22.92 20.51 19.13
C ILE A 357 -24.26 19.99 18.58
N MET A 358 -24.24 18.86 17.88
CA MET A 358 -25.46 18.25 17.37
C MET A 358 -26.20 17.53 18.51
N SER A 359 -27.52 17.70 18.57
CA SER A 359 -28.43 17.00 19.49
C SER A 359 -29.26 15.97 18.74
N ASN A 360 -29.94 15.07 19.47
CA ASN A 360 -30.90 14.13 18.89
C ASN A 360 -32.15 14.79 18.29
N LYS A 361 -32.39 16.08 18.56
CA LYS A 361 -33.50 16.86 17.97
C LYS A 361 -33.12 17.50 16.64
N ASP A 362 -31.83 17.59 16.33
CA ASP A 362 -31.35 18.18 15.10
C ASP A 362 -31.56 17.25 13.90
N SER A 363 -31.90 17.82 12.75
CA SER A 363 -32.02 17.04 11.52
C SER A 363 -30.66 16.56 11.05
N LEU A 364 -30.57 15.31 10.57
CA LEU A 364 -29.37 14.81 9.87
C LEU A 364 -28.97 15.67 8.66
N LYS A 365 -29.93 16.42 8.07
CA LYS A 365 -29.66 17.31 6.92
C LYS A 365 -28.73 18.47 7.23
N ILE A 366 -28.61 18.86 8.50
CA ILE A 366 -27.73 19.95 8.93
C ILE A 366 -26.42 19.42 9.54
N PHE A 367 -26.14 18.12 9.45
CA PHE A 367 -24.89 17.55 9.90
C PHE A 367 -23.70 18.22 9.20
N ALA A 368 -22.74 18.69 10.00
CA ALA A 368 -21.56 19.40 9.51
C ALA A 368 -20.30 18.52 9.55
N GLY A 369 -20.27 17.52 10.42
CA GLY A 369 -19.12 16.64 10.60
C GLY A 369 -18.87 16.26 12.06
N ILE A 370 -17.74 15.62 12.30
CA ILE A 370 -17.26 15.23 13.63
C ILE A 370 -16.06 16.12 13.98
N ALA A 371 -16.02 16.69 15.18
CA ALA A 371 -14.93 17.53 15.62
C ALA A 371 -13.60 16.75 15.67
N ALA A 372 -12.59 17.23 14.94
CA ALA A 372 -11.27 16.60 14.88
C ALA A 372 -10.37 16.99 16.06
N GLU A 373 -10.76 18.04 16.78
CA GLU A 373 -10.05 18.69 17.87
C GLU A 373 -11.06 19.34 18.83
N ASP A 374 -10.60 19.76 20.00
CA ASP A 374 -11.40 20.59 20.91
C ASP A 374 -11.57 22.01 20.31
N ILE A 375 -12.81 22.39 20.01
CA ILE A 375 -13.14 23.70 19.43
C ILE A 375 -13.74 24.61 20.51
N GLN A 376 -12.93 25.55 21.00
CA GLN A 376 -13.31 26.52 22.02
C GLN A 376 -14.46 27.44 21.54
N VAL A 377 -15.24 27.98 22.49
CA VAL A 377 -16.34 28.92 22.21
C VAL A 377 -15.85 30.12 21.39
N GLY A 378 -16.56 30.42 20.31
CA GLY A 378 -16.23 31.52 19.39
C GLY A 378 -15.00 31.30 18.50
N ARG A 379 -14.28 30.18 18.66
CA ARG A 379 -13.09 29.83 17.86
C ARG A 379 -13.45 28.93 16.68
N THR A 380 -12.54 28.89 15.71
CA THR A 380 -12.66 28.05 14.52
C THR A 380 -11.82 26.80 14.70
N GLY A 381 -12.38 25.64 14.37
CA GLY A 381 -11.68 24.36 14.41
C GLY A 381 -12.06 23.46 13.24
N TYR A 382 -11.36 22.34 13.12
CA TYR A 382 -11.58 21.37 12.05
C TYR A 382 -12.67 20.35 12.41
N LEU A 383 -13.57 20.10 11.45
CA LEU A 383 -14.46 18.95 11.47
C LEU A 383 -14.14 18.03 10.32
N GLN A 384 -14.14 16.72 10.58
CA GLN A 384 -14.18 15.71 9.54
C GLN A 384 -15.60 15.67 8.96
N TYR A 385 -15.77 16.06 7.70
CA TYR A 385 -17.07 16.16 7.02
C TYR A 385 -17.29 15.10 5.92
N CYS A 386 -16.29 14.23 5.65
CA CYS A 386 -16.46 12.95 4.95
C CYS A 386 -15.32 11.96 5.30
N GLY A 387 -15.47 10.67 4.95
CA GLY A 387 -14.43 9.63 5.14
C GLY A 387 -14.73 8.61 6.24
N GLU A 388 -13.71 7.83 6.64
CA GLU A 388 -13.78 6.84 7.73
C GLU A 388 -13.16 7.44 9.01
N ILE A 389 -13.71 7.11 10.18
CA ILE A 389 -13.20 7.54 11.49
C ILE A 389 -13.05 6.31 12.40
N LEU A 390 -11.98 6.26 13.20
CA LEU A 390 -11.79 5.19 14.18
C LEU A 390 -12.82 5.32 15.31
N GLN A 391 -13.24 4.19 15.87
CA GLN A 391 -14.17 4.17 17.00
C GLN A 391 -13.61 4.96 18.20
N ASP A 392 -12.30 4.89 18.43
CA ASP A 392 -11.64 5.58 19.54
C ASP A 392 -11.52 7.10 19.31
N ASP A 393 -11.78 7.57 18.09
CA ASP A 393 -11.77 8.99 17.72
C ASP A 393 -13.17 9.63 17.78
N ILE A 394 -14.21 8.89 18.18
CA ILE A 394 -15.55 9.40 18.43
C ILE A 394 -15.96 9.21 19.89
N LEU A 395 -16.78 10.13 20.41
CA LEU A 395 -17.32 9.98 21.76
C LEU A 395 -18.58 9.10 21.70
N ILE A 396 -18.57 7.99 22.44
CA ILE A 396 -19.67 7.03 22.53
C ILE A 396 -20.11 6.93 23.99
N GLU A 397 -21.41 6.72 24.23
CA GLU A 397 -21.89 6.41 25.58
C GLU A 397 -21.34 5.06 26.08
N ASP A 398 -20.94 5.02 27.36
CA ASP A 398 -20.36 3.86 28.02
C ASP A 398 -21.16 2.55 27.79
N ASP A 399 -20.43 1.43 27.75
CA ASP A 399 -20.91 0.04 27.59
C ASP A 399 -21.52 -0.38 26.24
N LYS A 400 -21.30 0.36 25.15
CA LYS A 400 -21.78 -0.04 23.81
C LYS A 400 -20.65 -0.21 22.79
N TYR A 401 -20.21 -1.45 22.57
CA TYR A 401 -19.44 -1.81 21.38
C TYR A 401 -20.29 -1.62 20.11
N LEU A 402 -19.75 -0.93 19.12
CA LEU A 402 -20.40 -0.71 17.83
C LEU A 402 -20.24 -1.90 16.90
N TYR A 403 -20.95 -2.99 17.19
CA TYR A 403 -20.96 -4.14 16.30
C TYR A 403 -22.14 -4.04 15.31
N LYS A 404 -21.86 -3.62 14.06
CA LYS A 404 -22.85 -3.53 12.96
C LYS A 404 -24.10 -2.66 13.26
N GLN A 405 -23.96 -1.65 14.11
CA GLN A 405 -25.09 -0.80 14.51
C GLN A 405 -25.02 0.60 13.90
N ASN A 406 -26.20 1.12 13.57
CA ASN A 406 -26.38 2.52 13.20
C ASN A 406 -26.19 3.38 14.47
N LEU A 407 -25.04 4.03 14.63
CA LEU A 407 -24.86 5.20 15.51
C LEU A 407 -25.92 6.27 15.20
N ALA A 408 -26.41 6.93 16.24
CA ALA A 408 -27.15 8.19 16.21
C ALA A 408 -26.56 9.10 17.30
N VAL A 409 -26.86 10.40 17.28
CA VAL A 409 -26.55 11.25 18.45
C VAL A 409 -27.38 10.76 19.63
N SER A 410 -26.75 10.61 20.79
CA SER A 410 -27.37 10.15 22.01
C SER A 410 -28.57 11.02 22.39
N ASN A 411 -29.60 10.38 22.96
CA ASN A 411 -30.75 11.06 23.52
C ASN A 411 -30.44 11.80 24.82
N ASN A 412 -29.37 11.39 25.51
CA ASN A 412 -29.02 11.88 26.84
C ASN A 412 -27.83 12.85 26.77
N ASN A 413 -26.98 12.71 25.75
CA ASN A 413 -25.72 13.43 25.65
C ASN A 413 -25.54 14.03 24.24
N GLU A 414 -25.60 15.35 24.12
CA GLU A 414 -25.36 16.06 22.86
C GLU A 414 -23.95 15.78 22.34
N GLY A 415 -23.80 15.61 21.03
CA GLY A 415 -22.52 15.37 20.36
C GLY A 415 -21.95 13.97 20.57
N ILE A 416 -22.38 13.24 21.60
CA ILE A 416 -21.97 11.85 21.87
C ILE A 416 -22.87 10.92 21.07
N PHE A 417 -22.32 9.83 20.57
CA PHE A 417 -23.10 8.85 19.85
C PHE A 417 -23.66 7.74 20.77
N GLY A 418 -24.89 7.30 20.51
CA GLY A 418 -25.58 6.22 21.21
C GLY A 418 -26.60 5.48 20.31
N GLY A 419 -27.26 4.43 20.81
CA GLY A 419 -28.23 3.64 20.03
C GLY A 419 -29.55 3.32 20.75
N ASN A 420 -30.71 3.73 20.17
CA ASN A 420 -31.77 2.86 19.59
C ASN A 420 -32.91 3.64 18.83
N LYS A 421 -33.57 2.92 17.90
CA LYS A 421 -34.82 3.17 17.11
C LYS A 421 -35.06 4.55 16.45
N ARG A 422 -34.12 4.99 15.62
CA ARG A 422 -34.34 5.51 14.24
C ARG A 422 -32.96 5.87 13.65
N SER A 423 -32.66 5.25 12.51
CA SER A 423 -31.33 5.02 11.94
C SER A 423 -30.61 6.27 11.38
N ILE A 424 -29.27 6.32 11.46
CA ILE A 424 -28.27 6.43 10.35
C ILE A 424 -26.86 6.65 10.96
N LEU A 425 -25.91 5.72 10.71
CA LEU A 425 -24.46 5.99 10.84
C LEU A 425 -23.78 6.03 9.48
N LEU A 426 -22.92 7.04 9.42
CA LEU A 426 -22.13 7.62 8.35
C LEU A 426 -21.17 6.63 7.65
N ARG A 427 -21.64 6.03 6.56
CA ARG A 427 -20.90 6.19 5.30
C ARG A 427 -21.40 7.48 4.69
N TYR A 428 -20.74 8.59 4.99
CA TYR A 428 -21.12 9.89 4.46
C TYR A 428 -20.23 10.22 3.26
N THR A 429 -20.80 10.00 2.09
CA THR A 429 -20.20 10.40 0.83
C THR A 429 -20.28 11.93 0.70
N LYS A 430 -19.33 12.49 -0.05
CA LYS A 430 -19.24 13.91 -0.41
C LYS A 430 -20.57 14.48 -0.96
N GLU A 431 -21.46 13.63 -1.46
CA GLU A 431 -22.75 13.94 -2.07
C GLU A 431 -23.75 14.59 -1.10
N TRP A 432 -23.82 14.18 0.18
CA TRP A 432 -24.82 14.73 1.11
C TRP A 432 -24.57 16.20 1.52
N VAL A 433 -23.30 16.58 1.61
CA VAL A 433 -22.88 17.94 2.01
C VAL A 433 -22.96 18.91 0.84
N LEU A 434 -22.79 18.43 -0.40
CA LEU A 434 -22.83 19.24 -1.61
C LEU A 434 -24.22 19.34 -2.25
N GLU A 435 -25.10 18.35 -2.10
CA GLU A 435 -26.44 18.39 -2.69
C GLU A 435 -27.38 19.42 -2.02
N ASN A 436 -27.08 19.86 -0.79
CA ASN A 436 -28.01 20.70 0.00
C ASN A 436 -27.64 22.19 0.09
N LYS A 437 -26.65 22.66 -0.69
CA LYS A 437 -26.29 24.08 -0.72
C LYS A 437 -26.02 24.56 -2.16
N LYS A 438 -26.98 25.32 -2.71
CA LYS A 438 -26.73 26.37 -3.72
C LYS A 438 -25.87 27.50 -3.11
N ILE A 439 -24.70 27.18 -2.58
CA ILE A 439 -23.74 28.19 -2.15
C ILE A 439 -22.78 28.41 -3.30
N ASN A 440 -22.91 29.58 -3.93
CA ASN A 440 -21.88 30.13 -4.79
C ASN A 440 -20.59 30.25 -3.98
N ILE A 441 -19.67 29.32 -4.19
CA ILE A 441 -18.28 29.49 -3.80
C ILE A 441 -17.73 30.57 -4.74
N TYR A 442 -17.88 31.83 -4.33
CA TYR A 442 -17.14 32.91 -4.95
C TYR A 442 -15.65 32.59 -4.85
N LYS A 443 -14.97 32.75 -5.99
CA LYS A 443 -13.52 32.88 -6.12
C LYS A 443 -12.93 33.54 -4.87
N ILE A 444 -12.09 32.79 -4.16
CA ILE A 444 -11.01 33.37 -3.37
C ILE A 444 -9.75 32.73 -3.94
N LEU A 445 -8.94 33.60 -4.56
CA LEU A 445 -7.68 33.35 -5.24
C LEU A 445 -6.67 32.58 -4.37
#